data_AF-A0ABC9U183-F1
#
_entry.id   AF-A0ABC9U183-F1
#
_cell.length_a   1.000
_cell.length_b   1.000
_cell.length_c   1.000
_cell.angle_alpha   90.00
_cell.angle_beta   90.00
_cell.angle_gamma   90.00
#
_symmetry.space_group_name_H-M   'P 1'
#
loop_
_entity.id
_entity.type
_entity.pdbx_description
1 polymer ?
#
loop_
_entity_poly.entity_id
_entity_poly.type
_entity_poly.pdbx_seq_one_letter_code
_entity_poly.pdbx_strand_id
1 'polypeptide(L)'
;MVLKTDRLILRNMGQEDYEALCRILKDNDVMYAYEGAFSDREVQEWLDRQTERYHQYGFGLWAVTLKDSGRMIGQCGLTMQDYREKQVLEVGYLFEKAYWHHGYAVEAAAACRDYAFNQLDAEEVYSIIRDSNTASQKVAQRTGMRYRDTIVKHYKGVTMPHHVYSVKRKTESISLCGVDCTDCEYFGTEEDRCAGCDEIQGKPFWLKYTGEEICRIYECCTYKKKLPHCGKCRRLPCPLYESSDPTKSAEENEAIFLRQMEQLKNRP
;
A
#
# COMPACT_ATOMS: atom_id res chain seq x y z
N MET A 1 -12.91 -7.72 13.40
CA MET A 1 -11.50 -7.43 13.03
C MET A 1 -11.44 -7.43 11.51
N VAL A 2 -10.82 -6.40 10.91
CA VAL A 2 -10.78 -6.25 9.44
C VAL A 2 -9.38 -6.50 8.90
N LEU A 3 -8.35 -5.85 9.48
CA LEU A 3 -6.95 -6.05 9.11
C LEU A 3 -6.07 -6.28 10.33
N LYS A 4 -4.95 -6.98 10.12
CA LYS A 4 -3.88 -7.19 11.09
C LYS A 4 -2.55 -6.95 10.38
N THR A 5 -1.71 -6.10 10.96
CA THR A 5 -0.35 -5.82 10.48
C THR A 5 0.65 -6.42 11.47
N ASP A 6 1.92 -6.01 11.49
CA ASP A 6 2.88 -6.48 12.48
C ASP A 6 2.55 -5.98 13.88
N ARG A 7 2.19 -4.69 14.02
CA ARG A 7 1.99 -4.03 15.33
C ARG A 7 0.54 -3.62 15.58
N LEU A 8 -0.31 -3.61 14.56
CA LEU A 8 -1.64 -3.01 14.60
C LEU A 8 -2.76 -4.00 14.30
N ILE A 9 -3.93 -3.70 14.85
CA ILE A 9 -5.22 -4.28 14.47
C ILE A 9 -6.13 -3.15 14.02
N LEU A 10 -6.73 -3.29 12.84
CA LEU A 10 -7.76 -2.39 12.34
C LEU A 10 -9.13 -3.08 12.44
N ARG A 11 -10.09 -2.40 13.07
CA ARG A 11 -11.44 -2.89 13.28
C ARG A 11 -12.48 -1.77 13.13
N ASN A 12 -13.72 -2.14 12.87
CA ASN A 12 -14.82 -1.17 12.90
C ASN A 12 -14.82 -0.43 14.24
N MET A 13 -15.01 0.89 14.15
CA MET A 13 -15.23 1.74 15.32
C MET A 13 -16.62 1.46 15.92
N GLY A 14 -16.69 1.53 17.24
CA GLY A 14 -17.93 1.46 18.00
C GLY A 14 -18.03 2.60 19.01
N GLN A 15 -19.13 2.65 19.77
CA GLN A 15 -19.36 3.71 20.77
C GLN A 15 -18.31 3.68 21.89
N GLU A 16 -17.72 2.52 22.16
CA GLU A 16 -16.60 2.34 23.09
C GLU A 16 -15.34 3.13 22.69
N ASP A 17 -15.21 3.51 21.42
CA ASP A 17 -14.06 4.27 20.90
C ASP A 17 -14.26 5.79 20.99
N TYR A 18 -15.43 6.27 21.44
CA TYR A 18 -15.75 7.70 21.49
C TYR A 18 -14.69 8.51 22.24
N GLU A 19 -14.29 8.06 23.42
CA GLU A 19 -13.27 8.73 24.23
C GLU A 19 -11.89 8.75 23.54
N ALA A 20 -11.58 7.72 22.76
CA ALA A 20 -10.35 7.68 21.97
C ALA A 20 -10.41 8.63 20.77
N LEU A 21 -11.55 8.71 20.10
CA LEU A 21 -11.79 9.69 19.04
C LEU A 21 -11.72 11.12 19.56
N CYS A 22 -12.26 11.41 20.75
CA CYS A 22 -12.16 12.71 21.39
C CYS A 22 -10.71 13.16 21.58
N ARG A 23 -9.80 12.26 22.02
CA ARG A 23 -8.37 12.58 22.15
C ARG A 23 -7.69 12.97 20.84
N ILE A 24 -8.23 12.54 19.70
CA ILE A 24 -7.67 12.80 18.37
C ILE A 24 -8.34 14.03 17.74
N LEU A 25 -9.66 14.02 17.65
CA LEU A 25 -10.45 14.99 16.89
C LEU A 25 -10.66 16.31 17.65
N LYS A 26 -10.46 16.34 18.96
CA LYS A 26 -10.53 17.57 19.76
C LYS A 26 -9.15 18.21 19.99
N ASP A 27 -8.08 17.58 19.50
CA ASP A 27 -6.72 18.13 19.60
C ASP A 27 -6.44 19.04 18.40
N ASN A 28 -6.21 20.32 18.66
CA ASN A 28 -5.91 21.31 17.62
C ASN A 28 -4.60 21.02 16.87
N ASP A 29 -3.61 20.43 17.54
CA ASP A 29 -2.35 20.08 16.89
C ASP A 29 -2.52 18.93 15.92
N VAL A 30 -3.49 18.03 16.18
CA VAL A 30 -3.84 16.93 15.28
C VAL A 30 -4.75 17.41 14.15
N MET A 31 -5.68 18.32 14.45
CA MET A 31 -6.72 18.81 13.53
C MET A 31 -6.30 20.06 12.74
N TYR A 32 -5.03 20.44 12.77
CA TYR A 32 -4.52 21.62 12.06
C TYR A 32 -4.82 21.61 10.55
N ALA A 33 -4.96 20.43 9.95
CA ALA A 33 -5.31 20.26 8.54
C ALA A 33 -6.83 20.29 8.25
N TYR A 34 -7.68 20.33 9.28
CA TYR A 34 -9.15 20.26 9.21
C TYR A 34 -9.85 21.58 9.60
N GLU A 35 -9.11 22.69 9.65
CA GLU A 35 -9.63 24.01 10.05
C GLU A 35 -10.20 24.03 11.49
N GLY A 36 -9.58 23.25 12.39
CA GLY A 36 -9.82 23.31 13.84
C GLY A 36 -10.30 22.00 14.48
N ALA A 37 -10.12 21.92 15.80
CA ALA A 37 -10.64 20.84 16.63
C ALA A 37 -12.17 20.77 16.59
N PHE A 38 -12.69 19.55 16.72
CA PHE A 38 -14.12 19.27 16.73
C PHE A 38 -14.75 19.53 18.11
N SER A 39 -16.03 19.87 18.10
CA SER A 39 -16.94 19.79 19.25
C SER A 39 -17.37 18.35 19.54
N ASP A 40 -17.93 18.10 20.73
CA ASP A 40 -18.45 16.76 21.11
C ASP A 40 -19.49 16.23 20.12
N ARG A 41 -20.32 17.14 19.59
CA ARG A 41 -21.30 16.83 18.55
C ARG A 41 -20.64 16.43 17.25
N GLU A 42 -19.64 17.20 16.78
CA GLU A 42 -18.90 16.88 15.55
C GLU A 42 -18.13 15.55 15.66
N VAL A 43 -17.65 15.18 16.86
CA VAL A 43 -17.03 13.87 17.11
C VAL A 43 -18.06 12.74 17.01
N GLN A 44 -19.25 12.90 17.61
CA GLN A 44 -20.31 11.88 17.50
C GLN A 44 -20.76 11.74 16.04
N GLU A 45 -21.01 12.86 15.34
CA GLU A 45 -21.34 12.85 13.91
C GLU A 45 -20.26 12.17 13.06
N TRP A 46 -18.97 12.31 13.44
CA TRP A 46 -17.89 11.61 12.76
C TRP A 46 -17.95 10.08 12.94
N LEU A 47 -18.23 9.62 14.17
CA LEU A 47 -18.38 8.21 14.50
C LEU A 47 -19.61 7.60 13.80
N ASP A 48 -20.75 8.28 13.84
CA ASP A 48 -21.98 7.86 13.19
C ASP A 48 -21.77 7.72 11.67
N ARG A 49 -21.04 8.66 11.05
CA ARG A 49 -20.66 8.56 9.62
C ARG A 49 -19.80 7.34 9.30
N GLN A 50 -18.94 6.89 10.22
CA GLN A 50 -18.16 5.66 9.97
C GLN A 50 -19.06 4.43 10.03
N THR A 51 -19.97 4.38 11.00
CA THR A 51 -20.98 3.31 11.11
C THR A 51 -21.81 3.20 9.83
N GLU A 52 -22.31 4.34 9.33
CA GLU A 52 -23.07 4.39 8.08
C GLU A 52 -22.24 3.89 6.89
N ARG A 53 -20.97 4.31 6.78
CA ARG A 53 -20.08 3.83 5.71
C ARG A 53 -19.86 2.33 5.75
N TYR A 54 -19.73 1.74 6.94
CA TYR A 54 -19.61 0.29 7.06
C TYR A 54 -20.87 -0.42 6.55
N HIS A 55 -22.06 0.13 6.81
CA HIS A 55 -23.31 -0.42 6.28
C HIS A 55 -23.44 -0.25 4.77
N GLN A 56 -23.10 0.93 4.25
CA GLN A 56 -23.29 1.27 2.84
C GLN A 56 -22.25 0.61 1.92
N TYR A 57 -20.98 0.63 2.32
CA TYR A 57 -19.85 0.24 1.46
C TYR A 57 -19.13 -1.03 1.94
N GLY A 58 -19.40 -1.50 3.16
CA GLY A 58 -18.64 -2.59 3.79
C GLY A 58 -17.26 -2.16 4.31
N PHE A 59 -16.89 -0.89 4.15
CA PHE A 59 -15.63 -0.32 4.61
C PHE A 59 -15.79 1.16 5.00
N GLY A 60 -14.82 1.66 5.76
CA GLY A 60 -14.78 3.04 6.25
C GLY A 60 -13.41 3.30 6.87
N LEU A 61 -13.27 4.40 7.62
CA LEU A 61 -12.12 4.54 8.51
C LEU A 61 -12.28 3.56 9.66
N TRP A 62 -11.27 2.77 9.97
CA TRP A 62 -11.29 1.80 11.08
C TRP A 62 -10.51 2.33 12.28
N ALA A 63 -10.86 1.87 13.49
CA ALA A 63 -10.05 2.07 14.67
C ALA A 63 -8.72 1.36 14.49
N VAL A 64 -7.62 2.08 14.69
CA VAL A 64 -6.26 1.53 14.70
C VAL A 64 -5.85 1.30 16.15
N THR A 65 -5.68 0.04 16.50
CA THR A 65 -5.32 -0.38 17.87
C THR A 65 -3.96 -1.05 17.91
N LEU A 66 -3.19 -0.80 18.96
CA LEU A 66 -1.95 -1.53 19.23
C LEU A 66 -2.29 -2.97 19.66
N LYS A 67 -1.62 -3.96 19.08
CA LYS A 67 -1.82 -5.37 19.46
C LYS A 67 -1.56 -5.64 20.93
N ASP A 68 -0.49 -5.04 21.45
CA ASP A 68 0.06 -5.40 22.77
C ASP A 68 -0.82 -4.88 23.91
N SER A 69 -1.45 -3.72 23.71
CA SER A 69 -2.25 -3.06 24.75
C SER A 69 -3.74 -2.99 24.44
N GLY A 70 -4.15 -3.26 23.19
CA GLY A 70 -5.52 -3.03 22.71
C GLY A 70 -5.90 -1.54 22.61
N ARG A 71 -5.01 -0.60 22.95
CA ARG A 71 -5.30 0.84 22.94
C ARG A 71 -5.50 1.33 21.51
N MET A 72 -6.60 2.05 21.28
CA MET A 72 -6.80 2.83 20.05
C MET A 72 -5.87 4.04 20.04
N ILE A 73 -5.08 4.14 18.97
CA ILE A 73 -4.07 5.19 18.77
C ILE A 73 -4.37 6.10 17.58
N GLY A 74 -5.41 5.77 16.80
CA GLY A 74 -5.73 6.47 15.57
C GLY A 74 -6.89 5.82 14.83
N GLN A 75 -7.14 6.35 13.64
CA GLN A 75 -8.04 5.79 12.65
C GLN A 75 -7.35 5.74 11.29
N CYS A 76 -7.61 4.69 10.52
CA CYS A 76 -7.12 4.54 9.16
C CYS A 76 -8.06 3.60 8.39
N GLY A 77 -8.32 3.89 7.13
CA GLY A 77 -9.18 3.06 6.31
C GLY A 77 -9.48 3.68 4.97
N LEU A 78 -10.54 3.19 4.34
CA LEU A 78 -10.93 3.56 2.98
C LEU A 78 -12.25 4.31 3.00
N THR A 79 -12.39 5.32 2.15
CA THR A 79 -13.64 6.08 1.97
C THR A 79 -13.84 6.43 0.51
N MET A 80 -15.10 6.53 0.07
CA MET A 80 -15.43 7.07 -1.25
C MET A 80 -15.43 8.59 -1.20
N GLN A 81 -14.75 9.23 -2.15
CA GLN A 81 -14.53 10.67 -2.17
C GLN A 81 -14.74 11.23 -3.56
N ASP A 82 -15.31 12.44 -3.64
CA ASP A 82 -15.42 13.17 -4.89
C ASP A 82 -14.04 13.61 -5.38
N TYR A 83 -13.74 13.26 -6.62
CA TYR A 83 -12.57 13.73 -7.34
C TYR A 83 -12.95 14.04 -8.79
N ARG A 84 -13.01 15.35 -9.11
CA ARG A 84 -13.51 15.86 -10.39
C ARG A 84 -14.94 15.34 -10.62
N GLU A 85 -15.21 14.70 -11.75
CA GLU A 85 -16.53 14.21 -12.14
C GLU A 85 -16.76 12.74 -11.74
N LYS A 86 -15.94 12.18 -10.84
CA LYS A 86 -16.05 10.78 -10.42
C LYS A 86 -15.85 10.59 -8.92
N GLN A 87 -16.33 9.46 -8.42
CA GLN A 87 -16.02 8.96 -7.08
C GLN A 87 -14.74 8.11 -7.15
N VAL A 88 -13.84 8.32 -6.19
CA VAL A 88 -12.59 7.56 -6.05
C VAL A 88 -12.48 6.94 -4.67
N LEU A 89 -11.80 5.80 -4.59
CA LEU A 89 -11.48 5.13 -3.34
C LEU A 89 -10.25 5.80 -2.71
N GLU A 90 -10.43 6.45 -1.57
CA GLU A 90 -9.40 7.20 -0.87
C GLU A 90 -8.97 6.46 0.41
N VAL A 91 -7.65 6.36 0.65
CA VAL A 91 -7.12 6.00 1.97
C VAL A 91 -6.95 7.26 2.82
N GLY A 92 -7.58 7.24 4.01
CA GLY A 92 -7.46 8.29 5.02
C GLY A 92 -6.82 7.76 6.29
N TYR A 93 -6.13 8.63 7.03
CA TYR A 93 -5.53 8.30 8.31
C TYR A 93 -5.40 9.53 9.21
N LEU A 94 -5.60 9.31 10.51
CA LEU A 94 -5.41 10.33 11.54
C LEU A 94 -5.03 9.64 12.86
N PHE A 95 -4.00 10.14 13.53
CA PHE A 95 -3.43 9.50 14.73
C PHE A 95 -3.29 10.48 15.89
N GLU A 96 -3.44 9.98 17.11
CA GLU A 96 -3.17 10.74 18.34
C GLU A 96 -1.69 11.17 18.34
N LYS A 97 -1.43 12.44 18.71
CA LYS A 97 -0.11 13.07 18.62
C LYS A 97 1.01 12.26 19.30
N ALA A 98 0.69 11.62 20.43
CA ALA A 98 1.63 10.79 21.18
C ALA A 98 2.22 9.60 20.39
N TYR A 99 1.56 9.19 19.30
CA TYR A 99 1.96 8.02 18.49
C TYR A 99 2.55 8.41 17.13
N TRP A 100 2.78 9.69 16.89
CA TRP A 100 3.45 10.16 15.68
C TRP A 100 4.91 9.72 15.64
N HIS A 101 5.50 9.69 14.45
CA HIS A 101 6.91 9.33 14.22
C HIS A 101 7.32 7.88 14.56
N HIS A 102 6.36 7.00 14.92
CA HIS A 102 6.59 5.57 15.16
C HIS A 102 6.34 4.69 13.91
N GLY A 103 5.95 5.30 12.78
CA GLY A 103 5.66 4.60 11.52
C GLY A 103 4.27 3.98 11.41
N TYR A 104 3.40 4.11 12.43
CA TYR A 104 2.07 3.49 12.44
C TYR A 104 1.16 3.94 11.29
N ALA A 105 1.21 5.22 10.90
CA ALA A 105 0.41 5.72 9.79
C ALA A 105 0.79 5.06 8.45
N VAL A 106 2.09 4.86 8.20
CA VAL A 106 2.57 4.18 6.99
C VAL A 106 2.16 2.72 6.99
N GLU A 107 2.34 2.03 8.12
CA GLU A 107 1.94 0.62 8.28
C GLU A 107 0.44 0.41 8.07
N ALA A 108 -0.41 1.24 8.71
CA ALA A 108 -1.86 1.15 8.56
C ALA A 108 -2.31 1.50 7.13
N ALA A 109 -1.77 2.58 6.55
CA ALA A 109 -2.14 3.01 5.20
C ALA A 109 -1.70 2.00 4.13
N ALA A 110 -0.54 1.37 4.28
CA ALA A 110 -0.10 0.28 3.40
C ALA A 110 -1.06 -0.91 3.47
N ALA A 111 -1.45 -1.33 4.69
CA ALA A 111 -2.41 -2.42 4.86
C ALA A 111 -3.79 -2.10 4.25
N CYS A 112 -4.27 -0.85 4.37
CA CYS A 112 -5.51 -0.40 3.74
C CYS A 112 -5.43 -0.37 2.21
N ARG A 113 -4.29 0.07 1.64
CA ARG A 113 -4.03 0.02 0.20
C ARG A 113 -4.08 -1.43 -0.29
N ASP A 114 -3.41 -2.34 0.41
CA ASP A 114 -3.36 -3.75 0.00
C ASP A 114 -4.73 -4.42 0.14
N TYR A 115 -5.53 -4.04 1.14
CA TYR A 115 -6.92 -4.44 1.24
C TYR A 115 -7.76 -3.96 0.05
N ALA A 116 -7.60 -2.69 -0.36
CA ALA A 116 -8.31 -2.16 -1.52
C ALA A 116 -7.99 -2.96 -2.80
N PHE A 117 -6.72 -3.31 -3.01
CA PHE A 117 -6.31 -4.08 -4.19
C PHE A 117 -6.74 -5.55 -4.12
N ASN A 118 -6.56 -6.20 -2.97
CA ASN A 118 -6.71 -7.65 -2.87
C ASN A 118 -8.13 -8.10 -2.53
N GLN A 119 -8.91 -7.26 -1.83
CA GLN A 119 -10.24 -7.61 -1.34
C GLN A 119 -11.35 -6.83 -2.06
N LEU A 120 -11.08 -5.59 -2.46
CA LEU A 120 -12.06 -4.74 -3.17
C LEU A 120 -11.82 -4.70 -4.68
N ASP A 121 -10.79 -5.40 -5.17
CA ASP A 121 -10.39 -5.44 -6.58
C ASP A 121 -10.17 -4.04 -7.18
N ALA A 122 -9.77 -3.07 -6.36
CA ALA A 122 -9.57 -1.70 -6.81
C ALA A 122 -8.37 -1.62 -7.77
N GLU A 123 -8.54 -0.94 -8.91
CA GLU A 123 -7.44 -0.67 -9.83
C GLU A 123 -6.52 0.44 -9.33
N GLU A 124 -7.04 1.36 -8.50
CA GLU A 124 -6.32 2.55 -8.06
C GLU A 124 -6.85 3.05 -6.71
N VAL A 125 -5.92 3.44 -5.82
CA VAL A 125 -6.23 4.04 -4.52
C VAL A 125 -5.67 5.45 -4.47
N TYR A 126 -6.44 6.38 -3.93
CA TYR A 126 -6.14 7.80 -3.86
C TYR A 126 -5.87 8.24 -2.42
N SER A 127 -5.25 9.42 -2.25
CA SER A 127 -5.19 10.16 -0.99
C SER A 127 -5.24 11.65 -1.30
N ILE A 128 -6.24 12.36 -0.77
CA ILE A 128 -6.49 13.78 -1.07
C ILE A 128 -6.07 14.58 0.16
N ILE A 129 -4.93 15.25 0.07
CA ILE A 129 -4.21 15.76 1.22
C ILE A 129 -4.09 17.28 1.11
N ARG A 130 -4.41 18.00 2.19
CA ARG A 130 -4.19 19.46 2.25
C ARG A 130 -2.73 19.76 1.89
N ASP A 131 -2.51 20.74 1.02
CA ASP A 131 -1.19 21.16 0.51
C ASP A 131 -0.15 21.45 1.61
N SER A 132 -0.60 22.00 2.73
CA SER A 132 0.20 22.30 3.93
C SER A 132 0.47 21.08 4.83
N ASN A 133 -0.22 19.95 4.63
CA ASN A 133 -0.04 18.73 5.43
C ASN A 133 1.10 17.86 4.87
N THR A 134 2.34 18.32 5.06
CA THR A 134 3.56 17.63 4.60
C THR A 134 3.76 16.25 5.26
N ALA A 135 3.29 16.05 6.48
CA ALA A 135 3.38 14.76 7.17
C ALA A 135 2.54 13.69 6.47
N SER A 136 1.31 14.02 6.09
CA SER A 136 0.43 13.12 5.33
C SER A 136 0.97 12.86 3.92
N GLN A 137 1.49 13.88 3.23
CA GLN A 137 2.14 13.69 1.91
C GLN A 137 3.28 12.67 1.96
N LYS A 138 4.11 12.72 3.02
CA LYS A 138 5.18 11.73 3.23
C LYS A 138 4.65 10.32 3.47
N VAL A 139 3.53 10.17 4.17
CA VAL A 139 2.89 8.85 4.35
C VAL A 139 2.42 8.30 3.00
N ALA A 140 1.69 9.10 2.22
CA ALA A 140 1.24 8.70 0.87
C ALA A 140 2.42 8.26 -0.02
N GLN A 141 3.50 9.05 -0.07
CA GLN A 141 4.72 8.72 -0.82
C GLN A 141 5.36 7.41 -0.35
N ARG A 142 5.48 7.20 0.97
CA ARG A 142 6.04 5.97 1.56
C ARG A 142 5.17 4.73 1.33
N THR A 143 3.88 4.91 1.09
CA THR A 143 2.97 3.85 0.64
C THR A 143 2.96 3.66 -0.88
N GLY A 144 3.93 4.23 -1.60
CA GLY A 144 4.07 4.06 -3.05
C GLY A 144 3.17 4.97 -3.88
N MET A 145 2.39 5.86 -3.27
CA MET A 145 1.58 6.82 -4.00
C MET A 145 2.44 7.91 -4.63
N ARG A 146 1.96 8.44 -5.75
CA ARG A 146 2.61 9.50 -6.50
C ARG A 146 1.67 10.68 -6.65
N TYR A 147 2.25 11.88 -6.66
CA TYR A 147 1.49 13.09 -6.91
C TYR A 147 0.87 13.00 -8.30
N ARG A 148 -0.42 13.32 -8.39
CA ARG A 148 -1.20 13.23 -9.62
C ARG A 148 -1.71 14.59 -10.07
N ASP A 149 -2.23 15.37 -9.14
CA ASP A 149 -3.03 16.55 -9.44
C ASP A 149 -3.15 17.46 -8.21
N THR A 150 -3.62 18.69 -8.42
CA THR A 150 -4.05 19.60 -7.35
C THR A 150 -5.50 20.00 -7.57
N ILE A 151 -6.32 19.84 -6.52
CA ILE A 151 -7.72 20.27 -6.51
C ILE A 151 -7.93 21.31 -5.43
N VAL A 152 -9.00 22.09 -5.56
CA VAL A 152 -9.38 23.09 -4.57
C VAL A 152 -10.69 22.65 -3.93
N LYS A 153 -10.68 22.51 -2.60
CA LYS A 153 -11.89 22.27 -1.81
C LYS A 153 -12.31 23.56 -1.11
N HIS A 154 -13.61 23.79 -1.04
CA HIS A 154 -14.18 24.89 -0.26
C HIS A 154 -14.80 24.32 1.01
N TYR A 155 -14.20 24.61 2.16
CA TYR A 155 -14.65 24.10 3.46
C TYR A 155 -14.76 25.23 4.47
N LYS A 156 -15.91 25.36 5.15
CA LYS A 156 -16.20 26.45 6.10
C LYS A 156 -15.89 27.86 5.53
N GLY A 157 -16.08 28.08 4.22
CA GLY A 157 -15.79 29.35 3.55
C GLY A 157 -14.31 29.59 3.21
N VAL A 158 -13.43 28.64 3.53
CA VAL A 158 -11.99 28.69 3.21
C VAL A 158 -11.72 27.91 1.93
N THR A 159 -10.94 28.51 1.04
CA THR A 159 -10.43 27.86 -0.17
C THR A 159 -9.15 27.11 0.18
N MET A 160 -9.18 25.79 0.11
CA MET A 160 -8.10 24.91 0.56
C MET A 160 -7.55 24.08 -0.61
N PRO A 161 -6.35 24.38 -1.11
CA PRO A 161 -5.67 23.52 -2.06
C PRO A 161 -5.37 22.15 -1.43
N HIS A 162 -5.61 21.10 -2.20
CA HIS A 162 -5.31 19.73 -1.84
C HIS A 162 -4.50 19.08 -2.96
N HIS A 163 -3.39 18.45 -2.59
CA HIS A 163 -2.63 17.59 -3.48
C HIS A 163 -3.28 16.20 -3.51
N VAL A 164 -3.52 15.71 -4.71
CA VAL A 164 -4.05 14.36 -4.95
C VAL A 164 -2.89 13.44 -5.24
N TYR A 165 -2.76 12.41 -4.43
CA TYR A 165 -1.85 11.30 -4.66
C TYR A 165 -2.64 10.08 -5.07
N SER A 166 -2.06 9.23 -5.93
CA SER A 166 -2.64 7.92 -6.21
C SER A 166 -1.58 6.85 -6.45
N VAL A 167 -1.98 5.59 -6.28
CA VAL A 167 -1.21 4.39 -6.62
C VAL A 167 -2.13 3.41 -7.31
N LYS A 168 -1.69 2.90 -8.46
CA LYS A 168 -2.40 1.85 -9.20
C LYS A 168 -1.98 0.48 -8.68
N ARG A 169 -2.91 -0.48 -8.75
CA ARG A 169 -2.58 -1.88 -8.58
C ARG A 169 -1.57 -2.27 -9.65
N LYS A 170 -0.48 -2.89 -9.25
CA LYS A 170 0.45 -3.50 -10.20
C LYS A 170 -0.28 -4.68 -10.85
N THR A 171 -0.38 -4.68 -12.18
CA THR A 171 -0.93 -5.82 -12.92
C THR A 171 -0.01 -7.02 -12.73
N GLU A 172 -0.58 -8.19 -12.42
CA GLU A 172 0.17 -9.43 -12.23
C GLU A 172 1.19 -9.62 -13.35
N SER A 173 2.46 -9.80 -12.98
CA SER A 173 3.56 -9.92 -13.93
C SER A 173 4.53 -10.97 -13.44
N ILE A 174 4.20 -12.23 -13.75
CA ILE A 174 5.10 -13.34 -13.46
C ILE A 174 6.23 -13.31 -14.51
N SER A 175 7.46 -13.15 -14.05
CA SER A 175 8.66 -13.23 -14.89
C SER A 175 8.92 -14.66 -15.39
N LEU A 176 9.75 -14.81 -16.40
CA LEU A 176 10.10 -16.12 -16.95
C LEU A 176 10.75 -17.10 -15.94
N CYS A 177 11.25 -16.59 -14.81
CA CYS A 177 11.83 -17.39 -13.73
C CYS A 177 10.82 -17.71 -12.61
N GLY A 178 9.55 -17.31 -12.77
CA GLY A 178 8.53 -17.51 -11.75
C GLY A 178 8.60 -16.52 -10.61
N VAL A 179 9.39 -15.45 -10.71
CA VAL A 179 9.27 -14.34 -9.75
C VAL A 179 8.05 -13.51 -10.15
N ASP A 180 7.18 -13.20 -9.19
CA ASP A 180 6.18 -12.15 -9.34
C ASP A 180 6.86 -10.79 -9.30
N CYS A 181 6.91 -10.10 -10.44
CA CYS A 181 7.53 -8.78 -10.52
C CYS A 181 6.74 -7.75 -9.71
N THR A 182 5.46 -7.98 -9.42
CA THR A 182 4.64 -7.01 -8.67
C THR A 182 5.09 -6.87 -7.21
N ASP A 183 5.71 -7.91 -6.65
CA ASP A 183 6.34 -7.90 -5.32
C ASP A 183 7.62 -7.02 -5.29
N CYS A 184 8.21 -6.70 -6.45
CA CYS A 184 9.40 -5.87 -6.53
C CYS A 184 9.06 -4.38 -6.39
N GLU A 185 9.71 -3.68 -5.46
CA GLU A 185 9.50 -2.24 -5.22
C GLU A 185 9.82 -1.37 -6.45
N TYR A 186 10.70 -1.84 -7.33
CA TYR A 186 11.14 -1.13 -8.53
C TYR A 186 10.24 -1.39 -9.76
N PHE A 187 9.41 -2.44 -9.74
CA PHE A 187 8.58 -2.80 -10.88
C PHE A 187 7.43 -1.80 -11.10
N GLY A 188 7.26 -1.38 -12.35
CA GLY A 188 6.26 -0.40 -12.77
C GLY A 188 6.56 1.04 -12.35
N THR A 189 7.74 1.30 -11.79
CA THR A 189 8.15 2.66 -11.38
C THR A 189 8.75 3.44 -12.56
N GLU A 190 8.46 4.74 -12.63
CA GLU A 190 9.06 5.63 -13.65
C GLU A 190 10.57 5.83 -13.45
N GLU A 191 11.04 5.73 -12.20
CA GLU A 191 12.44 5.96 -11.83
C GLU A 191 13.36 4.87 -12.41
N ASP A 192 13.00 3.60 -12.22
CA ASP A 192 13.80 2.47 -12.71
C ASP A 192 13.31 1.91 -14.07
N ARG A 193 12.16 2.38 -14.56
CA ARG A 193 11.53 1.94 -15.82
C ARG A 193 11.44 0.42 -15.97
N CYS A 194 11.33 -0.29 -14.85
CA CYS A 194 11.27 -1.74 -14.85
C CYS A 194 9.87 -2.19 -15.26
N ALA A 195 9.71 -2.61 -16.53
CA ALA A 195 8.45 -3.11 -17.08
C ALA A 195 8.40 -4.64 -17.22
N GLY A 196 9.34 -5.34 -16.59
CA GLY A 196 9.46 -6.81 -16.65
C GLY A 196 10.65 -7.26 -17.46
N CYS A 197 11.08 -8.50 -17.26
CA CYS A 197 12.36 -9.01 -17.78
C CYS A 197 12.48 -8.91 -19.31
N ASP A 198 11.40 -9.11 -20.05
CA ASP A 198 11.41 -9.06 -21.51
C ASP A 198 11.64 -7.62 -22.01
N GLU A 199 10.94 -6.65 -21.42
CA GLU A 199 11.06 -5.23 -21.75
C GLU A 199 12.45 -4.68 -21.40
N ILE A 200 12.99 -5.05 -20.23
CA ILE A 200 14.33 -4.63 -19.82
C ILE A 200 15.43 -5.54 -20.38
N GLN A 201 15.10 -6.48 -21.27
CA GLN A 201 16.04 -7.41 -21.91
C GLN A 201 16.94 -8.16 -20.93
N GLY A 202 16.38 -8.59 -19.80
CA GLY A 202 17.09 -9.34 -18.77
C GLY A 202 18.03 -8.50 -17.92
N LYS A 203 17.86 -7.17 -17.89
CA LYS A 203 18.71 -6.22 -17.14
C LYS A 203 18.02 -5.61 -15.90
N PRO A 204 17.67 -6.40 -14.88
CA PRO A 204 17.07 -5.87 -13.66
C PRO A 204 18.05 -5.00 -12.87
N PHE A 205 17.49 -4.13 -12.01
CA PHE A 205 18.24 -3.12 -11.25
C PHE A 205 19.40 -3.71 -10.42
N TRP A 206 19.28 -4.96 -9.95
CA TRP A 206 20.25 -5.58 -9.05
C TRP A 206 21.53 -6.06 -9.74
N LEU A 207 21.58 -6.11 -11.08
CA LEU A 207 22.79 -6.48 -11.81
C LEU A 207 23.98 -5.57 -11.50
N LYS A 208 23.71 -4.31 -11.15
CA LYS A 208 24.74 -3.36 -10.71
C LYS A 208 25.49 -3.80 -9.45
N TYR A 209 24.88 -4.67 -8.64
CA TYR A 209 25.49 -5.21 -7.42
C TYR A 209 26.22 -6.54 -7.65
N THR A 210 25.83 -7.32 -8.66
CA THR A 210 26.48 -8.59 -9.00
C THR A 210 27.61 -8.43 -10.01
N GLY A 211 27.64 -7.32 -10.75
CA GLY A 211 28.60 -7.09 -11.84
C GLY A 211 28.28 -7.89 -13.11
N GLU A 212 27.12 -8.55 -13.16
CA GLU A 212 26.64 -9.28 -14.33
C GLU A 212 26.03 -8.31 -15.35
N GLU A 213 26.23 -8.53 -16.65
CA GLU A 213 25.61 -7.70 -17.70
C GLU A 213 24.16 -8.08 -18.01
N ILE A 214 23.78 -9.32 -17.68
CA ILE A 214 22.46 -9.89 -17.93
C ILE A 214 22.14 -10.97 -16.90
N CYS A 215 20.88 -11.06 -16.48
CA CYS A 215 20.42 -12.12 -15.61
C CYS A 215 20.65 -13.51 -16.23
N ARG A 216 21.37 -14.38 -15.51
CA ARG A 216 21.72 -15.74 -15.96
C ARG A 216 20.51 -16.61 -16.29
N ILE A 217 19.40 -16.45 -15.56
CA ILE A 217 18.16 -17.20 -15.84
C ILE A 217 17.52 -16.70 -17.13
N TYR A 218 17.47 -15.39 -17.33
CA TYR A 218 16.94 -14.78 -18.55
C TYR A 218 17.77 -15.20 -19.78
N GLU A 219 19.09 -15.06 -19.70
CA GLU A 219 20.01 -15.47 -20.77
C GLU A 219 19.84 -16.96 -21.11
N CYS A 220 19.73 -17.83 -20.10
CA CYS A 220 19.51 -19.26 -20.31
C CYS A 220 18.16 -19.53 -20.98
N CYS A 221 17.08 -18.94 -20.48
CA CYS A 221 15.72 -19.19 -20.96
C CYS A 221 15.52 -18.63 -22.37
N THR A 222 15.85 -17.36 -22.58
CA THR A 222 15.52 -16.59 -23.77
C THR A 222 16.57 -16.74 -24.89
N TYR A 223 17.85 -16.81 -24.56
CA TYR A 223 18.91 -16.86 -25.58
C TYR A 223 19.43 -18.26 -25.84
N LYS A 224 19.65 -19.07 -24.80
CA LYS A 224 20.24 -20.41 -24.95
C LYS A 224 19.19 -21.48 -25.27
N LYS A 225 18.12 -21.58 -24.47
CA LYS A 225 17.11 -22.65 -24.58
C LYS A 225 15.89 -22.28 -25.42
N LYS A 226 15.68 -20.98 -25.69
CA LYS A 226 14.54 -20.46 -26.46
C LYS A 226 13.19 -20.95 -25.90
N LEU A 227 13.07 -20.96 -24.57
CA LEU A 227 11.86 -21.33 -23.86
C LEU A 227 11.06 -20.08 -23.48
N PRO A 228 9.72 -20.15 -23.49
CA PRO A 228 8.89 -19.01 -23.05
C PRO A 228 9.05 -18.72 -21.55
N HIS A 229 9.34 -19.74 -20.74
CA HIS A 229 9.68 -19.62 -19.33
C HIS A 229 10.37 -20.89 -18.83
N CYS A 230 10.98 -20.80 -17.65
CA CYS A 230 11.73 -21.91 -17.05
C CYS A 230 10.86 -23.13 -16.71
N GLY A 231 9.54 -22.95 -16.54
CA GLY A 231 8.56 -24.01 -16.31
C GLY A 231 8.49 -25.05 -17.45
N LYS A 232 8.87 -24.66 -18.68
CA LYS A 232 8.99 -25.60 -19.81
C LYS A 232 10.32 -26.36 -19.85
N CYS A 233 11.23 -26.10 -18.91
CA CYS A 233 12.53 -26.77 -18.87
C CYS A 233 12.44 -28.11 -18.13
N ARG A 234 12.80 -29.21 -18.81
CA ARG A 234 12.84 -30.57 -18.22
C ARG A 234 13.81 -30.73 -17.05
N ARG A 235 14.72 -29.78 -16.85
CA ARG A 235 15.70 -29.78 -15.75
C ARG A 235 15.26 -28.89 -14.58
N LEU A 236 14.06 -28.31 -14.58
CA LEU A 236 13.58 -27.48 -13.48
C LEU A 236 13.18 -28.36 -12.27
N PRO A 237 13.57 -28.01 -11.03
CA PRO A 237 14.53 -26.96 -10.65
C PRO A 237 15.97 -27.33 -11.04
N CYS A 238 16.73 -26.36 -11.54
CA CYS A 238 18.13 -26.55 -11.98
C CYS A 238 19.09 -25.69 -11.15
N PRO A 239 20.42 -25.85 -11.28
CA PRO A 239 21.39 -25.11 -10.47
C PRO A 239 21.31 -23.58 -10.53
N LEU A 240 20.63 -23.01 -11.54
CA LEU A 240 20.39 -21.57 -11.60
C LEU A 240 19.42 -21.06 -10.51
N TYR A 241 18.71 -21.96 -9.81
CA TYR A 241 17.81 -21.62 -8.70
C TYR A 241 18.42 -21.91 -7.32
N GLU A 242 19.69 -22.30 -7.26
CA GLU A 242 20.39 -22.56 -5.99
C GLU A 242 20.90 -21.26 -5.33
N SER A 243 20.83 -20.12 -6.01
CA SER A 243 21.22 -18.82 -5.46
C SER A 243 20.15 -18.26 -4.51
N SER A 244 20.57 -17.80 -3.35
CA SER A 244 19.74 -17.10 -2.36
C SER A 244 19.97 -15.59 -2.37
N ASP A 245 18.94 -14.81 -2.04
CA ASP A 245 19.06 -13.38 -1.77
C ASP A 245 19.71 -13.19 -0.38
N PRO A 246 20.92 -12.61 -0.29
CA PRO A 246 21.62 -12.44 0.98
C PRO A 246 20.96 -11.42 1.91
N THR A 247 20.00 -10.63 1.42
CA THR A 247 19.23 -9.68 2.22
C THR A 247 18.04 -10.32 2.95
N LYS A 248 17.76 -11.61 2.68
CA LYS A 248 16.64 -12.37 3.24
C LYS A 248 17.13 -13.51 4.12
N SER A 249 16.30 -13.89 5.09
CA SER A 249 16.52 -15.08 5.90
C SER A 249 16.44 -16.36 5.06
N ALA A 250 16.91 -17.49 5.62
CA ALA A 250 16.82 -18.79 4.97
C ALA A 250 15.35 -19.20 4.73
N GLU A 251 14.48 -18.94 5.71
CA GLU A 251 13.04 -19.23 5.65
C GLU A 251 12.34 -18.43 4.56
N GLU A 252 12.66 -17.13 4.43
CA GLU A 252 12.12 -16.28 3.36
C GLU A 252 12.61 -16.73 1.97
N ASN A 253 13.89 -17.07 1.83
CA ASN A 253 14.44 -17.57 0.58
C ASN A 253 13.77 -18.88 0.16
N GLU A 254 13.53 -19.79 1.10
CA GLU A 254 12.82 -21.05 0.85
C GLU A 254 11.37 -20.79 0.42
N ALA A 255 10.65 -19.92 1.13
CA ALA A 255 9.27 -19.55 0.79
C ALA A 255 9.16 -18.93 -0.61
N ILE A 256 10.11 -18.06 -0.99
CA ILE A 256 10.18 -17.46 -2.32
C ILE A 256 10.43 -18.54 -3.37
N PHE A 257 11.39 -19.44 -3.15
CA PHE A 257 11.69 -20.53 -4.08
C PHE A 257 10.46 -21.43 -4.31
N LEU A 258 9.76 -21.82 -3.24
CA LEU A 258 8.54 -22.63 -3.35
C LEU A 258 7.46 -21.92 -4.16
N ARG A 259 7.22 -20.63 -3.91
CA ARG A 259 6.28 -19.81 -4.67
C ARG A 259 6.66 -19.73 -6.15
N GLN A 260 7.94 -19.52 -6.45
CA GLN A 260 8.42 -19.48 -7.84
C GLN A 260 8.16 -20.81 -8.56
N MET A 261 8.42 -21.94 -7.90
CA MET A 261 8.20 -23.26 -8.48
C MET A 261 6.72 -23.52 -8.73
N GLU A 262 5.84 -23.10 -7.83
CA GLU A 262 4.39 -23.20 -8.02
C GLU A 262 3.91 -22.34 -9.19
N GLN A 263 4.35 -21.08 -9.27
CA GLN A 263 4.02 -20.18 -10.38
C GLN A 263 4.50 -20.74 -11.73
N LEU A 264 5.71 -21.29 -11.79
CA LEU A 264 6.23 -21.91 -13.02
C LEU A 264 5.48 -23.16 -13.45
N LYS A 265 4.97 -23.96 -12.50
CA LYS A 265 4.15 -25.15 -12.77
C LYS A 265 2.79 -24.78 -13.33
N ASN A 266 2.19 -23.72 -12.80
CA ASN A 266 0.85 -23.27 -13.20
C ASN A 266 0.86 -22.38 -14.44
N ARG A 267 2.05 -22.04 -14.98
CA ARG A 267 2.19 -21.19 -16.15
C ARG A 267 1.98 -21.98 -17.46
N PRO A 268 1.03 -21.55 -18.31
CA PRO A 268 0.65 -22.26 -19.54
C PRO A 268 1.75 -22.30 -20.59
#